data_AF-A0A7S2E4W0-F1
#
_entry.id   AF-A0A7S2E4W0-F1
#
_cell.length_a   1.000
_cell.length_b   1.000
_cell.length_c   1.000
_cell.angle_alpha   90.00
_cell.angle_beta   90.00
_cell.angle_gamma   90.00
#
_symmetry.space_group_name_H-M   'P 1'
#
loop_
_entity.id
_entity.type
_entity.pdbx_description
1 polymer ?
#
loop_
_entity_poly.entity_id
_entity_poly.type
_entity_poly.pdbx_seq_one_letter_code
_entity_poly.pdbx_strand_id
1 'polypeptide(L)'
;EVLVISLLTRMIHLTLTYGICEASSFAFATVAFLLVDFDREGACRIGDLALSIAERLDIQNSLPRVYFCIYGGVHHYFERTEDSLEYHMKAYETAMRVGDVRNAVVNR
;
A
#
# COMPACT_ATOMS: atom_id res chain seq x y z
N GLU A 1 -12.73 8.13 10.55
CA GLU A 1 -11.31 8.17 10.99
C GLU A 1 -11.02 7.23 12.15
N VAL A 2 -11.66 7.37 13.32
CA VAL A 2 -11.43 6.48 14.49
C VAL A 2 -11.60 4.99 14.17
N LEU A 3 -12.64 4.62 13.41
CA LEU A 3 -12.86 3.24 13.02
C LEU A 3 -11.71 2.68 12.15
N VAL A 4 -11.24 3.44 11.17
CA VAL A 4 -10.15 3.04 10.27
C VAL A 4 -8.86 2.80 11.04
N ILE A 5 -8.49 3.73 11.92
CA ILE A 5 -7.30 3.60 12.76
C ILE A 5 -7.42 2.37 13.68
N SER A 6 -8.57 2.16 14.33
CA SER A 6 -8.79 0.99 15.19
C SER A 6 -8.67 -0.35 14.45
N LEU A 7 -9.16 -0.41 13.20
CA LEU A 7 -9.07 -1.59 12.34
C LEU A 7 -7.63 -1.84 11.91
N LEU A 8 -6.90 -0.80 11.50
CA LEU A 8 -5.49 -0.91 11.12
C LEU A 8 -4.62 -1.36 12.28
N THR A 9 -4.81 -0.79 13.47
CA THR A 9 -4.10 -1.23 14.68
C THR A 9 -4.39 -2.71 14.98
N ARG A 10 -5.64 -3.16 14.81
CA ARG A 10 -5.99 -4.58 14.95
C ARG A 10 -5.32 -5.45 13.88
N MET A 11 -5.29 -5.02 12.62
CA MET A 11 -4.63 -5.76 11.54
C MET A 11 -3.12 -5.88 11.76
N ILE A 12 -2.46 -4.81 12.19
CA ILE A 12 -1.04 -4.83 12.58
C ILE A 12 -0.83 -5.76 13.76
N HIS A 13 -1.64 -5.64 14.81
CA HIS A 13 -1.54 -6.51 15.98
C HIS A 13 -1.65 -8.00 15.59
N LEU A 14 -2.66 -8.36 14.79
CA LEU A 14 -2.81 -9.72 14.28
C LEU A 14 -1.60 -10.16 13.46
N THR A 15 -1.05 -9.28 12.62
CA THR A 15 0.14 -9.57 11.82
C THR A 15 1.36 -9.84 12.70
N LEU A 16 1.54 -9.06 13.78
CA LEU A 16 2.64 -9.23 14.72
C LEU A 16 2.47 -10.47 15.62
N THR A 17 1.23 -10.86 15.94
CA THR A 17 0.94 -12.03 16.79
C THR A 17 0.96 -13.35 16.01
N TYR A 18 0.42 -13.36 14.79
CA TYR A 18 0.19 -14.59 14.02
C TYR A 18 1.01 -14.69 12.74
N GLY A 19 1.81 -13.66 12.42
CA GLY A 19 2.63 -13.59 11.22
C GLY A 19 1.95 -12.89 10.05
N ILE A 20 2.70 -12.77 8.94
CA ILE A 20 2.25 -12.07 7.74
C ILE A 20 1.19 -12.87 6.97
N CYS A 21 0.19 -12.18 6.45
CA CYS A 21 -0.83 -12.71 5.56
C CYS A 21 -1.14 -11.72 4.42
N GLU A 22 -2.05 -12.10 3.52
CA GLU A 22 -2.42 -11.27 2.36
C GLU A 22 -2.84 -9.84 2.76
N ALA A 23 -3.58 -9.72 3.86
CA ALA A 23 -4.09 -8.45 4.34
C ALA A 23 -3.00 -7.57 5.00
N SER A 24 -1.87 -8.16 5.42
CA SER A 24 -0.79 -7.45 6.12
C SER A 24 -0.17 -6.36 5.26
N SER A 25 0.11 -6.63 3.98
CA SER A 25 0.69 -5.64 3.07
C SER A 25 -0.20 -4.40 2.95
N PHE A 26 -1.49 -4.60 2.69
CA PHE A 26 -2.43 -3.48 2.58
C PHE A 26 -2.59 -2.71 3.90
N ALA A 27 -2.57 -3.39 5.05
CA ALA A 27 -2.63 -2.74 6.36
C ALA A 27 -1.43 -1.80 6.57
N PHE A 28 -0.21 -2.29 6.32
CA PHE A 28 0.99 -1.45 6.42
C PHE A 28 0.98 -0.32 5.40
N ALA A 29 0.55 -0.56 4.16
CA ALA A 29 0.47 0.48 3.14
C ALA A 29 -0.48 1.61 3.53
N THR A 30 -1.63 1.27 4.13
CA THR A 30 -2.59 2.25 4.61
C THR A 30 -2.05 3.03 5.80
N VAL A 31 -1.28 2.38 6.69
CA VAL A 31 -0.63 3.05 7.82
C VAL A 31 0.43 4.03 7.34
N ALA A 32 1.26 3.66 6.36
CA ALA A 32 2.22 4.56 5.73
C ALA A 32 1.51 5.78 5.13
N PHE A 33 0.45 5.56 4.36
CA PHE A 33 -0.36 6.62 3.76
C PHE A 33 -0.94 7.60 4.79
N LEU A 34 -1.42 7.10 5.94
CA LEU A 34 -1.96 7.96 7.01
C LEU A 34 -0.88 8.66 7.83
N LEU A 35 0.30 8.04 7.96
CA LEU A 35 1.40 8.55 8.78
C LEU A 35 2.21 9.61 8.05
N VAL A 36 2.18 9.64 6.71
CA VAL A 36 3.10 10.46 5.90
C VAL A 36 3.06 11.95 6.22
N ASP A 37 1.90 12.49 6.61
CA ASP A 37 1.79 13.90 6.98
C ASP A 37 2.39 14.22 8.36
N PHE A 38 2.63 13.20 9.20
CA PHE A 38 3.15 13.34 10.56
C PHE A 38 4.61 12.89 10.70
N ASP A 39 4.97 11.77 10.07
CA ASP A 39 6.33 11.19 10.05
C ASP A 39 6.59 10.58 8.67
N ARG A 40 7.16 11.40 7.79
CA ARG A 40 7.45 11.00 6.41
C ARG A 40 8.45 9.84 6.35
N GLU A 41 9.53 9.89 7.13
CA GLU A 41 10.56 8.84 7.09
C GLU A 41 10.01 7.51 7.61
N GLY A 42 9.22 7.56 8.69
CA GLY A 42 8.50 6.41 9.20
C GLY A 42 7.52 5.85 8.18
N ALA A 43 6.76 6.71 7.49
CA ALA A 43 5.86 6.32 6.43
C ALA A 43 6.59 5.63 5.27
N CYS A 44 7.75 6.16 4.83
CA CYS A 44 8.57 5.54 3.79
C CYS A 44 9.01 4.13 4.19
N ARG A 45 9.60 3.97 5.38
CA ARG A 45 10.04 2.64 5.88
C ARG A 45 8.90 1.63 5.99
N ILE A 46 7.72 2.07 6.44
CA ILE A 46 6.53 1.21 6.53
C ILE A 46 5.99 0.89 5.12
N GLY A 47 6.10 1.84 4.19
CA GLY A 47 5.74 1.64 2.79
C GLY A 47 6.60 0.59 2.10
N ASP A 48 7.91 0.67 2.27
CA ASP A 48 8.86 -0.33 1.77
C ASP A 48 8.56 -1.72 2.35
N LEU A 49 8.23 -1.78 3.65
CA LEU A 49 7.79 -3.01 4.29
C LEU A 49 6.51 -3.56 3.62
N ALA A 50 5.53 -2.70 3.36
CA ALA A 50 4.28 -3.11 2.71
C ALA A 50 4.53 -3.69 1.30
N LEU A 51 5.38 -3.04 0.50
CA LEU A 51 5.79 -3.51 -0.82
C LEU A 51 6.51 -4.86 -0.74
N SER A 52 7.48 -5.00 0.17
CA SER A 52 8.22 -6.25 0.34
C SER A 52 7.33 -7.43 0.74
N ILE A 53 6.29 -7.18 1.55
CA ILE A 53 5.30 -8.21 1.90
C ILE A 53 4.45 -8.58 0.68
N ALA A 54 4.03 -7.59 -0.12
CA ALA A 54 3.25 -7.84 -1.33
C ALA A 54 4.00 -8.72 -2.34
N GLU A 55 5.28 -8.39 -2.56
CA GLU A 55 6.16 -9.15 -3.46
C GLU A 55 6.42 -10.56 -2.93
N ARG A 56 6.75 -10.70 -1.65
CA ARG A 56 7.07 -11.99 -1.04
C ARG A 56 5.90 -12.97 -1.05
N LEU A 57 4.68 -12.47 -0.93
CA LEU A 57 3.46 -13.29 -0.90
C LEU A 57 2.78 -13.40 -2.28
N ASP A 58 3.37 -12.82 -3.33
CA ASP A 58 2.83 -12.78 -4.69
C ASP A 58 1.35 -12.34 -4.74
N ILE A 59 1.02 -11.30 -3.96
CA ILE A 59 -0.37 -10.93 -3.75
C ILE A 59 -0.86 -10.08 -4.91
N GLN A 60 -1.59 -10.68 -5.83
CA GLN A 60 -2.08 -9.98 -7.02
C GLN A 60 -3.36 -9.16 -6.76
N ASN A 61 -4.20 -9.57 -5.79
CA ASN A 61 -5.50 -8.93 -5.56
C ASN A 61 -5.41 -7.61 -4.79
N SER A 62 -4.50 -7.51 -3.82
CA SER A 62 -4.32 -6.30 -3.01
C SER A 62 -3.26 -5.35 -3.58
N LEU A 63 -2.43 -5.81 -4.53
CA LEU A 63 -1.35 -5.04 -5.14
C LEU A 63 -1.79 -3.66 -5.65
N PRO A 64 -2.93 -3.52 -6.38
CA PRO A 64 -3.34 -2.21 -6.87
C PRO A 64 -3.58 -1.18 -5.76
N ARG A 65 -4.07 -1.65 -4.61
CA ARG A 65 -4.35 -0.80 -3.44
C ARG A 65 -3.07 -0.44 -2.71
N VAL A 66 -2.15 -1.39 -2.59
CA VAL A 66 -0.82 -1.16 -2.02
C VAL A 66 -0.08 -0.12 -2.86
N TYR A 67 -0.06 -0.28 -4.18
CA TYR A 67 0.58 0.67 -5.09
C TYR A 67 -0.06 2.05 -5.05
N PHE A 68 -1.39 2.12 -5.00
CA PHE A 68 -2.08 3.40 -4.81
C PHE A 68 -1.63 4.10 -3.52
N CYS A 69 -1.63 3.41 -2.38
CA CYS A 69 -1.22 3.99 -1.11
C CYS A 69 0.23 4.46 -1.12
N ILE A 70 1.16 3.64 -1.65
CA ILE A 70 2.59 3.93 -1.56
C ILE A 70 3.04 4.90 -2.66
N TYR A 71 2.79 4.59 -3.92
CA TYR A 71 3.27 5.39 -5.03
C TYR A 71 2.43 6.66 -5.26
N GLY A 72 1.13 6.59 -4.97
CA GLY A 72 0.23 7.74 -5.10
C GLY A 72 0.19 8.66 -3.88
N GLY A 73 0.69 8.21 -2.72
CA GLY A 73 0.49 8.91 -1.46
C GLY A 73 1.68 9.01 -0.53
N VAL A 74 2.76 8.25 -0.74
CA VAL A 74 3.96 8.29 0.11
C VAL A 74 5.20 8.68 -0.69
N HIS A 75 5.48 7.97 -1.80
CA HIS A 75 6.74 8.14 -2.55
C HIS A 75 6.92 9.53 -3.16
N HIS A 76 5.85 10.25 -3.50
CA HIS A 76 5.97 11.59 -4.09
C HIS A 76 6.61 12.63 -3.16
N TYR A 77 6.79 12.31 -1.87
CA TYR A 77 7.55 13.12 -0.93
C TYR A 77 9.06 12.86 -0.95
N PHE A 78 9.52 11.75 -1.56
CA PHE A 78 10.89 11.25 -1.51
C PHE A 78 11.51 11.03 -2.89
N GLU A 79 10.68 10.74 -3.88
CA GLU A 79 11.06 10.41 -5.24
C GLU A 79 10.32 11.32 -6.22
N ARG A 80 10.86 11.45 -7.44
CA ARG A 80 10.16 12.20 -8.49
C ARG A 80 8.96 11.36 -8.93
N THR A 81 7.83 12.00 -9.19
CA THR A 81 6.62 11.30 -9.67
C THR A 81 6.87 10.51 -10.97
N GLU A 82 7.81 10.96 -11.80
CA GLU A 82 8.25 10.22 -13.00
C GLU A 82 8.78 8.82 -12.67
N ASP A 83 9.48 8.68 -11.54
CA ASP A 83 10.10 7.44 -11.09
C ASP A 83 9.02 6.44 -10.58
N SER A 84 7.82 6.93 -10.23
CA SER A 84 6.71 6.09 -9.77
C SER A 84 5.68 5.73 -10.85
N LEU A 85 5.82 6.27 -12.08
CA LEU A 85 4.87 6.04 -13.18
C LEU A 85 4.73 4.57 -13.57
N GLU A 86 5.84 3.82 -13.57
CA GLU A 86 5.80 2.39 -13.92
C GLU A 86 4.94 1.59 -12.94
N TYR A 87 4.95 1.97 -11.65
CA TYR A 87 4.17 1.28 -10.63
C TYR A 87 2.68 1.63 -10.69
N HIS A 88 2.34 2.86 -11.08
CA HIS A 88 0.97 3.23 -11.41
C HIS A 88 0.44 2.43 -12.61
N MET A 89 1.23 2.30 -13.67
CA MET A 89 0.87 1.46 -14.83
C MET A 89 0.67 0.00 -14.43
N LYS A 90 1.59 -0.56 -13.64
CA LYS A 90 1.50 -1.94 -13.13
C LYS A 90 0.27 -2.12 -12.22
N ALA A 91 -0.07 -1.12 -11.41
CA ALA A 91 -1.27 -1.11 -10.58
C ALA A 91 -2.54 -1.12 -11.45
N TYR A 92 -2.59 -0.29 -12.49
CA TYR A 92 -3.68 -0.24 -13.45
C TYR A 92 -3.88 -1.59 -14.15
N GLU A 93 -2.83 -2.16 -14.72
CA GLU A 93 -2.88 -3.45 -15.41
C GLU A 93 -3.33 -4.58 -14.49
N THR A 94 -2.79 -4.61 -13.27
CA THR A 94 -3.17 -5.60 -12.26
C THR A 94 -4.63 -5.43 -11.84
N ALA A 95 -5.08 -4.20 -11.59
CA ALA A 95 -6.45 -3.89 -11.24
C ALA A 95 -7.44 -4.31 -12.33
N MET A 96 -7.12 -4.02 -13.59
CA MET A 96 -7.92 -4.44 -14.74
C MET A 96 -8.01 -5.97 -14.84
N ARG A 97 -6.89 -6.68 -14.63
CA ARG A 97 -6.86 -8.15 -14.66
C ARG A 97 -7.71 -8.80 -13.57
N VAL A 98 -7.76 -8.23 -12.37
CA VAL A 98 -8.55 -8.76 -11.24
C VAL A 98 -9.96 -8.17 -11.15
N GLY A 99 -10.35 -7.29 -12.08
CA GLY A 99 -11.66 -6.64 -12.11
C GLY A 99 -11.85 -5.54 -11.05
N ASP A 100 -10.78 -5.03 -10.43
CA ASP A 100 -10.83 -3.90 -9.49
C ASP A 100 -10.88 -2.57 -10.27
N VAL A 101 -12.02 -2.29 -10.89
CA VAL A 101 -12.23 -1.09 -11.72
C VAL A 101 -11.94 0.21 -10.96
N ARG A 102 -12.22 0.23 -9.65
CA ARG A 102 -11.94 1.40 -8.81
C ARG A 102 -10.44 1.69 -8.76
N ASN A 103 -9.63 0.67 -8.47
CA ASN A 103 -8.18 0.84 -8.40
C ASN A 103 -7.55 1.04 -9.79
N ALA A 104 -8.18 0.57 -10.86
CA ALA A 104 -7.74 0.89 -12.21
C ALA A 104 -7.86 2.40 -12.48
N VAL A 105 -9.02 3.02 -12.18
CA VAL A 105 -9.24 4.44 -12.46
C VAL A 105 -8.26 5.37 -11.72
N VAL A 106 -7.94 5.06 -10.47
CA VAL A 106 -7.07 5.91 -9.63
C VAL A 106 -5.58 5.72 -9.88
N ASN A 107 -5.20 4.69 -10.66
CA ASN A 107 -3.81 4.41 -11.04
C ASN A 107 -3.54 4.63 -12.54
N ARG A 108 -4.49 5.25 -13.26
CA ARG A 108 -4.37 5.53 -14.70
C ARG A 108 -3.54 6.79 -14.98
#